data_AF-A0A816REB5-F1
#
_entry.id   AF-A0A816REB5-F1
#
_cell.length_a   1.000
_cell.length_b   1.000
_cell.length_c   1.000
_cell.angle_alpha   90.00
_cell.angle_beta   90.00
_cell.angle_gamma   90.00
#
_symmetry.space_group_name_H-M   'P 1'
#
loop_
_entity.id
_entity.type
_entity.pdbx_description
1 polymer ?
#
loop_
_entity_poly.entity_id
_entity_poly.type
_entity_poly.pdbx_seq_one_letter_code
_entity_poly.pdbx_strand_id
1 'polypeptide(L)'
;MTPRDTTNYFKKVAKITLKSSSSNQSDLKKCRSEMERVCERTLINSVIENISELCEWKQSTIQDYFKFCVWEKQVLPKMDITKGIVELKGTAADVEECKTYFHKLNSNLLNQARKIASAQGVVWSYLHPETKQWIQYPIILNVEIEDAYQKRLQEFYNLLININFEKMIEIQRNRSTQVRRREINPAVPITWDMENDNGRKRIPLKFTSIEYVQVLKQFDDANMKGKYTEIRKIERIQNERWFLQYSAHRDAFKQRFNGSPYEESLFHGCTDVTVDSIINENFNRAYAGVNGIVYGKGSYFSASAEYSHTYAKSNSFGERHMFLAKVLIGKSTIGNPSMKVPPAGYDSTTDGKNIFVTYHDAQAYAEYLIVYK
;
A
#
# COMPACT_ATOMS: atom_id res chain seq x y z
N MET A 1 5.41 -5.85 32.88
CA MET A 1 6.11 -4.66 33.42
C MET A 1 5.20 -3.46 33.23
N THR A 2 5.00 -2.66 34.28
CA THR A 2 4.09 -1.51 34.22
C THR A 2 4.77 -0.29 33.57
N PRO A 3 4.04 0.71 33.05
CA PRO A 3 4.62 1.94 32.49
C PRO A 3 5.49 2.76 33.46
N ARG A 4 5.35 2.53 34.78
CA ARG A 4 6.22 3.14 35.80
C ARG A 4 7.59 2.47 35.88
N ASP A 5 7.67 1.17 35.58
CA ASP A 5 8.93 0.41 35.63
C ASP A 5 9.86 0.79 34.48
N THR A 6 9.31 1.12 33.32
CA THR A 6 10.08 1.59 32.16
C THR A 6 10.70 2.97 32.42
N THR A 7 9.94 3.91 33.00
CA THR A 7 10.41 5.27 33.31
C THR A 7 11.63 5.30 34.26
N ASN A 8 11.68 4.41 35.25
CA ASN A 8 12.85 4.28 36.14
C ASN A 8 14.03 3.54 35.50
N TYR A 9 13.78 2.65 34.53
CA TYR A 9 14.83 2.00 33.75
C TYR A 9 15.52 2.99 32.79
N PHE A 10 14.78 3.95 32.22
CA PHE A 10 15.30 4.94 31.26
C PHE A 10 16.31 5.95 31.85
N LYS A 11 16.30 6.21 33.17
CA LYS A 11 17.29 7.10 33.82
C LYS A 11 18.71 6.50 33.88
N LYS A 12 18.92 5.25 33.47
CA LYS A 12 20.22 4.58 33.51
C LYS A 12 21.03 4.64 32.20
N VAL A 13 20.45 5.16 31.11
CA VAL A 13 21.05 5.03 29.77
C VAL A 13 21.75 6.35 29.40
N ALA A 14 23.05 6.24 29.08
CA ALA A 14 24.03 7.32 28.86
C ALA A 14 24.61 7.98 30.14
N LYS A 15 25.39 7.22 30.92
CA LYS A 15 26.26 7.78 31.95
C LYS A 15 27.58 8.25 31.31
N ILE A 16 27.63 9.49 30.84
CA ILE A 16 28.89 10.13 30.45
C ILE A 16 29.69 10.40 31.73
N THR A 17 30.80 9.69 31.92
CA THR A 17 31.67 9.87 33.08
C THR A 17 32.81 10.81 32.69
N LEU A 18 32.78 12.02 33.24
CA LEU A 18 33.84 13.02 33.06
C LEU A 18 34.88 12.87 34.16
N LYS A 19 36.14 12.70 33.77
CA LYS A 19 37.29 12.91 34.67
C LYS A 19 37.79 14.32 34.44
N SER A 20 37.56 15.19 35.43
CA SER A 20 38.07 16.56 35.47
C SER A 20 39.31 16.60 36.37
N SER A 21 40.34 17.31 35.94
CA SER A 21 41.50 17.68 36.78
C SER A 21 41.22 18.87 37.70
N SER A 22 40.10 19.58 37.50
CA SER A 22 39.65 20.68 38.34
C SER A 22 38.81 20.18 39.52
N SER A 23 39.13 20.65 40.72
CA SER A 23 38.34 20.49 41.95
C SER A 23 37.26 21.56 42.14
N ASN A 24 37.15 22.52 41.20
CA ASN A 24 36.20 23.63 41.29
C ASN A 24 34.80 23.20 40.82
N GLN A 25 33.84 23.25 41.74
CA GLN A 25 32.45 22.83 41.54
C GLN A 25 31.69 23.71 40.51
N SER A 26 32.09 24.98 40.35
CA SER A 26 31.47 25.89 39.37
C SER A 26 31.84 25.53 37.94
N ASP A 27 33.12 25.18 37.71
CA ASP A 27 33.63 24.80 36.39
C ASP A 27 33.06 23.45 35.96
N LEU A 28 32.92 22.51 36.90
CA LEU A 28 32.24 21.22 36.67
C LEU A 28 30.77 21.41 36.25
N LYS A 29 30.04 22.34 36.89
CA LYS A 29 28.65 22.67 36.50
C LYS A 29 28.59 23.28 35.10
N LYS A 30 29.45 24.25 34.78
CA LYS A 30 29.52 24.85 33.44
C LYS A 30 29.84 23.81 32.35
N CYS A 31 30.83 22.95 32.61
CA CYS A 31 31.22 21.91 31.66
C CYS A 31 30.08 20.92 31.42
N ARG A 32 29.35 20.52 32.48
CA ARG A 32 28.16 19.68 32.36
C ARG A 32 27.06 20.36 31.53
N SER A 33 26.74 21.62 31.84
CA SER A 33 25.71 22.37 31.12
C SER A 33 26.04 22.56 29.64
N GLU A 34 27.30 22.83 29.29
CA GLU A 34 27.68 22.96 27.88
C GLU A 34 27.62 21.61 27.15
N MET A 35 27.96 20.50 27.82
CA MET A 35 27.80 19.17 27.24
C MET A 35 26.35 18.78 27.06
N GLU A 36 25.48 19.03 28.05
CA GLU A 36 24.03 18.84 27.91
C GLU A 36 23.51 19.65 26.72
N ARG A 37 23.97 20.89 26.55
CA ARG A 37 23.63 21.76 25.42
C ARG A 37 24.13 21.24 24.06
N VAL A 38 25.35 20.70 23.99
CA VAL A 38 25.91 20.10 22.76
C VAL A 38 25.15 18.82 22.41
N CYS A 39 24.87 17.95 23.38
CA CYS A 39 24.06 16.76 23.18
C CYS A 39 22.67 17.13 22.66
N GLU A 40 21.98 18.09 23.31
CA GLU A 40 20.66 18.56 22.87
C GLU A 40 20.66 19.16 21.46
N ARG A 41 21.73 19.83 21.04
CA ARG A 41 21.88 20.37 19.67
C ARG A 41 22.03 19.30 18.60
N THR A 42 22.51 18.11 18.95
CA THR A 42 22.71 17.00 18.01
C THR A 42 21.51 16.06 17.90
N LEU A 43 20.58 16.14 18.86
CA LEU A 43 19.40 15.28 18.88
C LEU A 43 18.25 15.92 18.10
N ILE A 44 17.61 15.13 17.27
CA ILE A 44 16.38 15.50 16.58
C ILE A 44 15.18 14.84 17.27
N ASN A 45 14.03 15.50 17.15
CA ASN A 45 12.74 14.89 17.41
C ASN A 45 12.09 14.64 16.05
N SER A 46 11.69 13.40 15.79
CA SER A 46 10.94 13.05 14.59
C SER A 46 9.68 12.30 14.96
N VAL A 47 8.66 12.41 14.12
CA VAL A 47 7.35 11.80 14.35
C VAL A 47 7.01 10.95 13.13
N ILE A 48 6.58 9.71 13.40
CA ILE A 48 5.85 8.89 12.45
C ILE A 48 4.39 9.01 12.85
N GLU A 49 3.54 9.46 11.94
CA GLU A 49 2.14 9.78 12.21
C GLU A 49 1.21 9.11 11.19
N ASN A 50 -0.09 9.13 11.48
CA ASN A 50 -1.15 8.55 10.66
C ASN A 50 -0.99 7.03 10.44
N ILE A 51 -0.48 6.31 11.45
CA ILE A 51 -0.35 4.85 11.39
C ILE A 51 -1.59 4.20 12.00
N SER A 52 -2.63 4.02 11.20
CA SER A 52 -3.87 3.39 11.65
C SER A 52 -3.64 1.99 12.23
N GLU A 53 -2.67 1.25 11.70
CA GLU A 53 -2.41 -0.15 12.05
C GLU A 53 -1.60 -0.31 13.34
N LEU A 54 -1.12 0.80 13.93
CA LEU A 54 -0.31 0.73 15.16
C LEU A 54 -1.11 0.15 16.33
N CYS A 55 -2.43 0.33 16.35
CA CYS A 55 -3.32 -0.25 17.34
C CYS A 55 -3.50 -1.77 17.22
N GLU A 56 -3.08 -2.35 16.08
CA GLU A 56 -3.13 -3.77 15.80
C GLU A 56 -1.79 -4.47 16.13
N TRP A 57 -0.77 -3.72 16.57
CA TRP A 57 0.51 -4.33 16.93
C TRP A 57 0.42 -5.10 18.26
N LYS A 58 0.84 -6.36 18.21
CA LYS A 58 1.00 -7.19 19.42
C LYS A 58 2.04 -6.60 20.36
N GLN A 59 1.87 -6.84 21.65
CA GLN A 59 2.81 -6.38 22.68
C GLN A 59 4.25 -6.83 22.41
N SER A 60 4.45 -8.03 21.87
CA SER A 60 5.77 -8.54 21.47
C SER A 60 6.41 -7.69 20.37
N THR A 61 5.65 -7.32 19.33
CA THR A 61 6.14 -6.45 18.25
C THR A 61 6.56 -5.08 18.79
N ILE A 62 5.75 -4.50 19.67
CA ILE A 62 6.08 -3.22 20.31
C ILE A 62 7.37 -3.36 21.13
N GLN A 63 7.52 -4.44 21.90
CA GLN A 63 8.72 -4.71 22.67
C GLN A 63 9.96 -4.87 21.78
N ASP A 64 9.86 -5.59 20.67
CA ASP A 64 10.96 -5.79 19.72
C ASP A 64 11.38 -4.47 19.07
N TYR A 65 10.42 -3.61 18.71
CA TYR A 65 10.72 -2.28 18.19
C TYR A 65 11.39 -1.37 19.22
N PHE A 66 10.87 -1.35 20.46
CA PHE A 66 11.47 -0.57 21.54
C PHE A 66 12.88 -1.06 21.87
N LYS A 67 13.09 -2.38 21.88
CA LYS A 67 14.39 -3.01 22.06
C LYS A 67 15.39 -2.54 21.01
N PHE A 68 15.01 -2.57 19.73
CA PHE A 68 15.86 -2.08 18.65
C PHE A 68 16.20 -0.59 18.84
N CYS A 69 15.19 0.26 19.05
CA CYS A 69 15.40 1.70 19.20
C CYS A 69 16.34 2.03 20.36
N VAL A 70 16.09 1.44 21.53
CA VAL A 70 16.77 1.83 22.77
C VAL A 70 18.13 1.16 22.89
N TRP A 71 18.22 -0.16 22.62
CA TRP A 71 19.44 -0.93 22.88
C TRP A 71 20.42 -0.92 21.71
N GLU A 72 19.91 -0.92 20.48
CA GLU A 72 20.79 -0.96 19.30
C GLU A 72 21.08 0.45 18.77
N LYS A 73 20.10 1.36 18.85
CA LYS A 73 20.18 2.70 18.22
C LYS A 73 20.21 3.88 19.17
N GLN A 74 20.11 3.66 20.48
CA GLN A 74 20.12 4.73 21.49
C GLN A 74 19.07 5.83 21.25
N VAL A 75 18.00 5.50 20.50
CA VAL A 75 16.85 6.34 20.23
C VAL A 75 15.81 6.10 21.31
N LEU A 76 15.18 7.17 21.80
CA LEU A 76 14.07 7.10 22.74
C LEU A 76 12.74 7.12 21.96
N PRO A 77 12.05 5.97 21.83
CA PRO A 77 10.73 5.93 21.23
C PRO A 77 9.64 6.23 22.27
N LYS A 78 8.57 6.89 21.82
CA LYS A 78 7.32 7.02 22.55
C LYS A 78 6.17 6.78 21.58
N MET A 79 5.26 5.89 21.96
CA MET A 79 4.10 5.54 21.12
C MET A 79 2.81 5.99 21.78
N ASP A 80 1.99 6.69 21.01
CA ASP A 80 0.56 6.86 21.27
C ASP A 80 -0.20 5.95 20.31
N ILE A 81 -0.47 4.73 20.79
CA ILE A 81 -1.14 3.67 20.03
C ILE A 81 -2.54 4.12 19.60
N THR A 82 -3.23 4.90 20.45
CA THR A 82 -4.61 5.35 20.17
C THR A 82 -4.67 6.42 19.09
N LYS A 83 -3.58 7.15 18.88
CA LYS A 83 -3.47 8.18 17.84
C LYS A 83 -2.66 7.74 16.63
N GLY A 84 -2.08 6.54 16.65
CA GLY A 84 -1.21 6.06 15.58
C GLY A 84 0.06 6.89 15.42
N ILE A 85 0.64 7.35 16.54
CA ILE A 85 1.80 8.24 16.56
C ILE A 85 2.99 7.56 17.23
N VAL A 86 4.16 7.66 16.61
CA VAL A 86 5.46 7.26 17.16
C VAL A 86 6.41 8.45 17.14
N GLU A 87 6.75 8.97 18.32
CA GLU A 87 7.78 10.00 18.50
C GLU A 87 9.14 9.32 18.72
N LEU A 88 10.17 9.80 18.02
CA LEU A 88 11.55 9.30 18.11
C LEU A 88 12.49 10.46 18.42
N LYS A 89 13.24 10.34 19.51
CA LYS A 89 14.29 11.29 19.90
C LYS A 89 15.65 10.63 19.89
N GLY A 90 16.57 11.12 19.07
CA GLY A 90 17.88 10.51 18.85
C GLY A 90 18.75 11.31 17.87
N THR A 91 19.90 10.78 17.49
CA THR A 91 20.69 11.38 16.39
C THR A 91 19.94 11.23 15.07
N ALA A 92 20.20 12.10 14.09
CA ALA A 92 19.49 12.05 12.81
C ALA A 92 19.64 10.72 12.07
N ALA A 93 20.86 10.14 12.08
CA ALA A 93 21.14 8.86 11.44
C ALA A 93 20.38 7.71 12.13
N ASP A 94 20.48 7.61 13.46
CA ASP A 94 19.84 6.53 14.21
C ASP A 94 18.30 6.60 14.16
N VAL A 95 17.74 7.82 14.18
CA VAL A 95 16.29 8.03 14.03
C VAL A 95 15.79 7.54 12.67
N GLU A 96 16.56 7.76 11.60
CA GLU A 96 16.18 7.31 10.26
C GLU A 96 16.25 5.78 10.14
N GLU A 97 17.24 5.14 10.78
CA GLU A 97 17.29 3.68 10.88
C GLU A 97 16.11 3.10 11.68
N CYS A 98 15.73 3.74 12.79
CA CYS A 98 14.53 3.37 13.55
C CYS A 98 13.25 3.48 12.73
N LYS A 99 13.07 4.55 11.95
CA LYS A 99 11.95 4.69 11.01
C LYS A 99 11.93 3.59 9.96
N THR A 100 13.09 3.30 9.36
CA THR A 100 13.22 2.25 8.36
C THR A 100 12.83 0.88 8.96
N TYR A 101 13.30 0.59 10.17
CA TYR A 101 12.95 -0.63 10.88
C TYR A 101 11.46 -0.69 11.26
N PHE A 102 10.88 0.42 11.70
CA PHE A 102 9.45 0.55 11.96
C PHE A 102 8.62 0.17 10.73
N HIS A 103 8.91 0.79 9.59
CA HIS A 103 8.21 0.53 8.34
C HIS A 103 8.38 -0.92 7.89
N LYS A 104 9.58 -1.48 8.04
CA LYS A 104 9.85 -2.91 7.74
C LYS A 104 8.98 -3.84 8.59
N LEU A 105 8.91 -3.62 9.90
CA LEU A 105 8.05 -4.41 10.79
C LEU A 105 6.57 -4.28 10.40
N ASN A 106 6.10 -3.06 10.16
CA ASN A 106 4.71 -2.82 9.76
C ASN A 106 4.37 -3.54 8.45
N SER A 107 5.21 -3.40 7.43
CA SER A 107 5.02 -4.05 6.14
C SER A 107 5.02 -5.58 6.27
N ASN A 108 5.89 -6.16 7.10
CA ASN A 108 5.92 -7.60 7.34
C ASN A 108 4.63 -8.11 7.98
N LEU A 109 4.13 -7.42 9.01
CA LEU A 109 2.87 -7.76 9.67
C LEU A 109 1.69 -7.69 8.69
N LEU A 110 1.59 -6.59 7.94
CA LEU A 110 0.52 -6.43 6.95
C LEU A 110 0.59 -7.49 5.85
N ASN A 111 1.78 -7.83 5.37
CA ASN A 111 1.94 -8.87 4.36
C ASN A 111 1.56 -10.25 4.90
N GLN A 112 1.89 -10.56 6.16
CA GLN A 112 1.48 -11.81 6.79
C GLN A 112 -0.04 -11.87 6.97
N ALA A 113 -0.64 -10.81 7.51
CA ALA A 113 -2.09 -10.72 7.70
C ALA A 113 -2.85 -10.83 6.38
N ARG A 114 -2.38 -10.15 5.31
CA ARG A 114 -2.95 -10.27 3.96
C ARG A 114 -2.95 -11.71 3.46
N LYS A 115 -1.83 -12.44 3.61
CA LYS A 115 -1.75 -13.85 3.21
C LYS A 115 -2.75 -14.71 3.96
N ILE A 116 -2.87 -14.53 5.27
CA ILE A 116 -3.80 -15.29 6.11
C ILE A 116 -5.25 -14.98 5.73
N ALA A 117 -5.61 -13.69 5.67
CA ALA A 117 -6.97 -13.26 5.36
C ALA A 117 -7.40 -13.67 3.94
N SER A 118 -6.51 -13.56 2.95
CA SER A 118 -6.77 -14.07 1.60
C SER A 118 -6.99 -15.58 1.59
N ALA A 119 -6.19 -16.35 2.34
CA ALA A 119 -6.38 -17.80 2.43
C ALA A 119 -7.68 -18.18 3.16
N GLN A 120 -8.09 -17.39 4.16
CA GLN A 120 -9.38 -17.57 4.85
C GLN A 120 -10.58 -17.25 3.95
N GLY A 121 -10.42 -16.31 3.01
CA GLY A 121 -11.51 -15.91 2.11
C GLY A 121 -12.67 -15.24 2.86
N VAL A 122 -12.36 -14.47 3.91
CA VAL A 122 -13.37 -13.86 4.78
C VAL A 122 -13.05 -12.40 5.07
N VAL A 123 -14.08 -11.57 4.98
CA VAL A 123 -14.07 -10.17 5.41
C VAL A 123 -15.07 -9.97 6.54
N TRP A 124 -14.60 -9.33 7.60
CA TRP A 124 -15.39 -8.78 8.68
C TRP A 124 -15.54 -7.28 8.48
N SER A 125 -16.74 -6.79 8.75
CA SER A 125 -17.09 -5.38 8.56
C SER A 125 -18.02 -4.91 9.66
N TYR A 126 -18.01 -3.60 9.93
CA TYR A 126 -18.94 -2.94 10.82
C TYR A 126 -19.78 -1.90 10.06
N LEU A 127 -20.98 -1.64 10.55
CA LEU A 127 -21.84 -0.60 10.01
C LEU A 127 -21.38 0.75 10.56
N HIS A 128 -20.97 1.69 9.72
CA HIS A 128 -20.56 3.00 10.19
C HIS A 128 -21.77 3.74 10.81
N PRO A 129 -21.68 4.24 12.07
CA PRO A 129 -22.84 4.76 12.79
C PRO A 129 -23.55 5.92 12.10
N GLU A 130 -22.80 6.78 11.41
CA GLU A 130 -23.31 8.02 10.80
C GLU A 130 -23.69 7.81 9.33
N THR A 131 -22.78 7.24 8.53
CA THR A 131 -22.97 7.10 7.07
C THR A 131 -23.81 5.89 6.70
N LYS A 132 -24.04 4.96 7.64
CA LYS A 132 -24.73 3.68 7.41
C LYS A 132 -24.11 2.84 6.28
N GLN A 133 -22.83 3.06 5.99
CA GLN A 133 -22.05 2.25 5.05
C GLN A 133 -21.31 1.16 5.80
N TRP A 134 -21.11 0.02 5.15
CA TRP A 134 -20.30 -1.04 5.71
C TRP A 134 -18.82 -0.70 5.50
N ILE A 135 -18.05 -0.77 6.58
CA ILE A 135 -16.60 -0.54 6.57
C ILE A 135 -15.92 -1.83 6.98
N GLN A 136 -15.04 -2.32 6.12
CA GLN A 136 -14.18 -3.47 6.39
C GLN A 136 -13.19 -3.13 7.50
N TYR A 137 -13.00 -4.06 8.43
CA TYR A 137 -11.96 -3.92 9.45
C TYR A 137 -10.56 -3.91 8.80
N PRO A 138 -9.61 -3.18 9.40
CA PRO A 138 -8.20 -3.32 9.07
C PRO A 138 -7.75 -4.78 9.04
N ILE A 139 -6.78 -5.09 8.18
CA ILE A 139 -6.49 -6.46 7.79
C ILE A 139 -5.97 -7.34 8.94
N ILE A 140 -5.20 -6.78 9.88
CA ILE A 140 -4.69 -7.56 11.01
C ILE A 140 -5.85 -7.86 11.95
N LEU A 141 -6.67 -6.85 12.25
CA LEU A 141 -7.87 -7.01 13.07
C LEU A 141 -8.86 -8.01 12.46
N ASN A 142 -9.08 -7.98 11.14
CA ASN A 142 -9.91 -8.95 10.43
C ASN A 142 -9.46 -10.40 10.69
N VAL A 143 -8.15 -10.66 10.63
CA VAL A 143 -7.59 -12.00 10.90
C VAL A 143 -7.81 -12.41 12.36
N GLU A 144 -7.64 -11.49 13.30
CA GLU A 144 -7.83 -11.78 14.73
C GLU A 144 -9.30 -12.06 15.07
N ILE A 145 -10.24 -11.30 14.50
CA ILE A 145 -11.67 -11.52 14.65
C ILE A 145 -12.05 -12.89 14.08
N GLU A 146 -11.59 -13.22 12.87
CA GLU A 146 -11.89 -14.52 12.24
C GLU A 146 -11.29 -15.69 13.03
N ASP A 147 -10.06 -15.58 13.54
CA ASP A 147 -9.44 -16.62 14.38
C ASP A 147 -10.25 -16.86 15.67
N ALA A 148 -10.70 -15.79 16.35
CA ALA A 148 -11.55 -15.88 17.53
C ALA A 148 -12.90 -16.54 17.23
N TYR A 149 -13.52 -16.16 16.10
CA TYR A 149 -14.78 -16.74 15.65
C TYR A 149 -14.65 -18.23 15.32
N GLN A 150 -13.60 -18.62 14.57
CA GLN A 150 -13.33 -20.02 14.23
C GLN A 150 -13.08 -20.89 15.47
N LYS A 151 -12.48 -20.33 16.51
CA LYS A 151 -12.31 -20.98 17.83
C LYS A 151 -13.58 -21.04 18.67
N ARG A 152 -14.70 -20.55 18.16
CA ARG A 152 -16.02 -20.50 18.83
C ARG A 152 -15.99 -19.74 20.16
N LEU A 153 -15.19 -18.67 20.22
CA LEU A 153 -15.28 -17.75 21.35
C LEU A 153 -16.62 -17.02 21.31
N GLN A 154 -17.15 -16.65 22.48
CA GLN A 154 -18.41 -15.87 22.56
C GLN A 154 -18.19 -14.41 22.18
N GLU A 155 -17.03 -13.87 22.55
CA GLU A 155 -16.68 -12.47 22.33
C GLU A 155 -15.22 -12.35 21.88
N PHE A 156 -14.93 -11.29 21.14
CA PHE A 156 -13.58 -10.82 20.82
C PHE A 156 -13.40 -9.44 21.44
N TYR A 157 -12.29 -9.21 22.14
CA TYR A 157 -11.99 -7.91 22.75
C TYR A 157 -10.54 -7.51 22.51
N ASN A 158 -10.34 -6.23 22.21
CA ASN A 158 -9.03 -5.59 22.20
C ASN A 158 -9.10 -4.20 22.86
N LEU A 159 -8.04 -3.38 22.71
CA LEU A 159 -7.98 -2.05 23.30
C LEU A 159 -9.02 -1.05 22.74
N LEU A 160 -9.60 -1.33 21.58
CA LEU A 160 -10.47 -0.43 20.84
C LEU A 160 -11.93 -0.89 20.81
N ILE A 161 -12.17 -2.19 20.72
CA ILE A 161 -13.50 -2.76 20.43
C ILE A 161 -13.76 -4.04 21.23
N ASN A 162 -15.04 -4.30 21.51
CA ASN A 162 -15.56 -5.61 21.92
C ASN A 162 -16.63 -6.07 20.91
N ILE A 163 -16.47 -7.24 20.32
CA ILE A 163 -17.45 -7.87 19.43
C ILE A 163 -18.10 -9.04 20.15
N ASN A 164 -19.42 -9.02 20.26
CA ASN A 164 -20.21 -10.17 20.67
C ASN A 164 -20.67 -10.95 19.43
N PHE A 165 -20.19 -12.17 19.26
CA PHE A 165 -20.43 -12.96 18.04
C PHE A 165 -21.84 -13.56 17.95
N GLU A 166 -22.50 -13.77 19.09
CA GLU A 166 -23.89 -14.25 19.10
C GLU A 166 -24.85 -13.14 18.64
N LYS A 167 -24.63 -11.92 19.12
CA LYS A 167 -25.47 -10.76 18.78
C LYS A 167 -25.04 -10.07 17.49
N MET A 168 -23.85 -10.38 16.97
CA MET A 168 -23.22 -9.70 15.83
C MET A 168 -23.19 -8.17 16.01
N ILE A 169 -22.71 -7.74 17.19
CA ILE A 169 -22.59 -6.32 17.56
C ILE A 169 -21.17 -6.03 18.06
N GLU A 170 -20.61 -4.92 17.58
CA GLU A 170 -19.44 -4.26 18.16
C GLU A 170 -19.88 -3.21 19.18
N ILE A 171 -19.17 -3.12 20.30
CA ILE A 171 -19.24 -2.02 21.26
C ILE A 171 -17.90 -1.28 21.26
N GLN A 172 -17.95 0.01 20.94
CA GLN A 172 -16.82 0.93 20.99
C GLN A 172 -17.20 2.18 21.79
N ARG A 173 -16.49 2.45 22.90
CA ARG A 173 -16.65 3.68 23.72
C ARG A 173 -18.13 4.05 23.99
N ASN A 174 -18.94 3.07 24.40
CA ASN A 174 -20.38 3.18 24.69
C ASN A 174 -21.31 3.36 23.48
N ARG A 175 -20.82 3.20 22.25
CA ARG A 175 -21.66 3.07 21.05
C ARG A 175 -21.69 1.62 20.61
N SER A 176 -22.85 1.14 20.21
CA SER A 176 -23.00 -0.17 19.58
C SER A 176 -23.25 -0.04 18.10
N THR A 177 -22.66 -0.93 17.31
CA THR A 177 -22.95 -1.04 15.89
C THR A 177 -23.00 -2.49 15.43
N GLN A 178 -23.70 -2.75 14.33
CA GLN A 178 -23.79 -4.08 13.74
C GLN A 178 -22.45 -4.47 13.11
N VAL A 179 -22.09 -5.73 13.27
CA VAL A 179 -20.98 -6.35 12.54
C VAL A 179 -21.50 -7.45 11.64
N ARG A 180 -20.72 -7.78 10.60
CA ARG A 180 -21.00 -8.94 9.75
C ARG A 180 -19.73 -9.66 9.34
N ARG A 181 -19.88 -10.96 9.12
CA ARG A 181 -18.91 -11.83 8.47
C ARG A 181 -19.40 -12.12 7.05
N ARG A 182 -18.54 -11.97 6.06
CA ARG A 182 -18.84 -12.29 4.66
C ARG A 182 -17.73 -13.17 4.08
N GLU A 183 -18.14 -14.20 3.36
CA GLU A 183 -17.23 -15.00 2.55
C GLU A 183 -16.96 -14.32 1.22
N ILE A 184 -15.71 -14.32 0.80
CA ILE A 184 -15.23 -13.73 -0.44
C ILE A 184 -14.42 -14.75 -1.22
N ASN A 185 -14.27 -14.51 -2.52
CA ASN A 185 -13.39 -15.32 -3.34
C ASN A 185 -11.93 -15.15 -2.87
N PRO A 186 -11.25 -16.19 -2.35
CA PRO A 186 -9.88 -16.08 -1.86
C PRO A 186 -8.87 -15.73 -2.98
N ALA A 187 -9.29 -15.87 -4.23
CA ALA A 187 -8.49 -15.51 -5.40
C ALA A 187 -8.55 -14.02 -5.76
N VAL A 188 -9.37 -13.18 -5.10
CA VAL A 188 -9.31 -11.71 -5.26
C VAL A 188 -8.52 -11.06 -4.12
N PRO A 189 -7.97 -9.84 -4.32
CA PRO A 189 -7.24 -9.15 -3.27
C PRO A 189 -8.15 -8.79 -2.09
N ILE A 190 -7.74 -9.15 -0.88
CA ILE A 190 -8.46 -8.83 0.37
C ILE A 190 -8.58 -7.33 0.64
N THR A 191 -7.78 -6.51 -0.05
CA THR A 191 -7.78 -5.04 0.03
C THR A 191 -8.83 -4.40 -0.87
N TRP A 192 -9.55 -5.17 -1.68
CA TRP A 192 -10.67 -4.66 -2.45
C TRP A 192 -11.81 -4.24 -1.51
N ASP A 193 -12.48 -3.14 -1.84
CA ASP A 193 -13.68 -2.71 -1.13
C ASP A 193 -14.81 -3.63 -1.61
N MET A 194 -15.02 -4.72 -0.87
CA MET A 194 -16.06 -5.71 -1.16
C MET A 194 -17.43 -5.25 -0.63
N GLU A 195 -17.45 -4.21 0.21
CA GLU A 195 -18.61 -3.82 0.98
C GLU A 195 -19.46 -2.76 0.27
N ASN A 196 -18.80 -1.84 -0.42
CA ASN A 196 -19.44 -0.70 -1.08
C ASN A 196 -19.37 -0.77 -2.61
N ASP A 197 -18.97 -1.92 -3.16
CA ASP A 197 -18.86 -2.07 -4.61
C ASP A 197 -20.24 -1.89 -5.27
N ASN A 198 -21.37 -2.36 -4.72
CA ASN A 198 -22.70 -2.28 -5.35
C ASN A 198 -22.69 -2.68 -6.86
N GLY A 199 -21.79 -3.58 -7.28
CA GLY A 199 -21.51 -3.93 -8.68
C GLY A 199 -20.69 -2.88 -9.46
N ARG A 200 -20.24 -1.81 -8.80
CA ARG A 200 -19.32 -0.79 -9.33
C ARG A 200 -17.91 -1.35 -9.35
N LYS A 201 -17.36 -1.40 -10.56
CA LYS A 201 -15.97 -1.79 -10.81
C LYS A 201 -14.95 -0.67 -10.53
N ARG A 202 -15.36 0.49 -10.01
CA ARG A 202 -14.50 1.67 -9.77
C ARG A 202 -14.63 2.15 -8.33
N ILE A 203 -13.53 2.14 -7.60
CA ILE A 203 -13.44 2.60 -6.21
C ILE A 203 -12.50 3.81 -6.13
N PRO A 204 -13.02 5.03 -5.89
CA PRO A 204 -12.19 6.21 -5.71
C PRO A 204 -11.25 6.07 -4.52
N LEU A 205 -9.96 6.31 -4.74
CA LEU A 205 -8.97 6.34 -3.68
C LEU A 205 -9.00 7.68 -2.95
N LYS A 206 -8.85 7.64 -1.62
CA LYS A 206 -8.67 8.85 -0.81
C LYS A 206 -7.28 9.43 -1.09
N PHE A 207 -7.19 10.74 -1.29
CA PHE A 207 -5.91 11.43 -1.57
C PHE A 207 -4.88 11.27 -0.44
N THR A 208 -5.34 11.00 0.80
CA THR A 208 -4.49 10.72 1.96
C THR A 208 -4.05 9.27 2.09
N SER A 209 -4.58 8.36 1.25
CA SER A 209 -4.23 6.94 1.33
C SER A 209 -2.84 6.68 0.77
N ILE A 210 -2.11 5.74 1.40
CA ILE A 210 -0.81 5.29 0.92
C ILE A 210 -0.90 4.79 -0.53
N GLU A 211 -1.98 4.08 -0.88
CA GLU A 211 -2.23 3.57 -2.23
C GLU A 211 -2.32 4.70 -3.27
N TYR A 212 -3.08 5.77 -2.98
CA TYR A 212 -3.14 6.94 -3.86
C TYR A 212 -1.76 7.55 -4.09
N VAL A 213 -1.00 7.77 -3.01
CA VAL A 213 0.35 8.36 -3.08
C VAL A 213 1.29 7.49 -3.90
N GLN A 214 1.21 6.16 -3.77
CA GLN A 214 2.02 5.22 -4.53
C GLN A 214 1.69 5.23 -6.03
N VAL A 215 0.40 5.27 -6.39
CA VAL A 215 -0.02 5.35 -7.81
C VAL A 215 0.41 6.70 -8.41
N LEU A 216 0.23 7.79 -7.68
CA LEU A 216 0.68 9.11 -8.12
C LEU A 216 2.19 9.16 -8.31
N LYS A 217 2.96 8.58 -7.38
CA LYS A 217 4.41 8.49 -7.51
C LYS A 217 4.82 7.72 -8.77
N GLN A 218 4.18 6.59 -9.07
CA GLN A 218 4.44 5.83 -10.30
C GLN A 218 4.16 6.67 -11.56
N PHE A 219 3.06 7.42 -11.55
CA PHE A 219 2.70 8.32 -12.65
C PHE A 219 3.75 9.44 -12.84
N ASP A 220 4.16 10.09 -11.76
CA ASP A 220 5.17 11.14 -11.76
C ASP A 220 6.55 10.64 -12.22
N ASP A 221 6.99 9.50 -11.69
CA ASP A 221 8.25 8.85 -12.05
C ASP A 221 8.26 8.40 -13.52
N ALA A 222 7.09 8.14 -14.10
CA ALA A 222 6.91 7.83 -15.52
C ALA A 222 6.82 9.08 -16.41
N ASN A 223 7.55 10.14 -16.01
CA ASN A 223 7.73 11.42 -16.69
C ASN A 223 6.52 12.36 -16.73
N MET A 224 5.55 12.23 -15.83
CA MET A 224 4.40 13.15 -15.76
C MET A 224 4.56 14.28 -14.74
N LYS A 225 5.57 14.22 -13.87
CA LYS A 225 5.81 15.28 -12.88
C LYS A 225 5.96 16.64 -13.53
N GLY A 226 5.07 17.57 -13.19
CA GLY A 226 5.04 18.93 -13.75
C GLY A 226 4.43 19.05 -15.16
N LYS A 227 3.82 17.98 -15.70
CA LYS A 227 3.16 17.96 -17.02
C LYS A 227 1.63 17.92 -16.96
N TYR A 228 1.07 17.98 -15.75
CA TYR A 228 -0.35 18.13 -15.49
C TYR A 228 -0.54 19.24 -14.45
N THR A 229 -1.73 19.84 -14.47
CA THR A 229 -2.12 20.92 -13.56
C THR A 229 -2.82 20.39 -12.30
N GLU A 230 -3.54 19.27 -12.43
CA GLU A 230 -4.35 18.72 -11.35
C GLU A 230 -4.59 17.22 -11.54
N ILE A 231 -4.50 16.44 -10.46
CA ILE A 231 -5.09 15.09 -10.39
C ILE A 231 -6.53 15.22 -9.90
N ARG A 232 -7.50 14.90 -10.75
CA ARG A 232 -8.92 14.95 -10.40
C ARG A 232 -9.32 13.80 -9.50
N LYS A 233 -8.90 12.58 -9.87
CA LYS A 233 -9.14 11.36 -9.09
C LYS A 233 -8.23 10.23 -9.54
N ILE A 234 -8.00 9.30 -8.64
CA ILE A 234 -7.45 7.97 -8.92
C ILE A 234 -8.48 6.96 -8.46
N GLU A 235 -8.89 6.07 -9.34
CA GLU A 235 -9.90 5.03 -9.07
C GLU A 235 -9.25 3.66 -9.19
N ARG A 236 -9.33 2.84 -8.14
CA ARG A 236 -8.98 1.41 -8.22
C ARG A 236 -10.07 0.67 -8.98
N ILE A 237 -9.66 -0.16 -9.92
CA ILE A 237 -10.57 -1.01 -10.67
C ILE A 237 -10.71 -2.35 -9.94
N GLN A 238 -11.96 -2.78 -9.74
CA GLN A 238 -12.31 -4.03 -9.06
C GLN A 238 -13.22 -4.87 -9.97
N ASN A 239 -12.67 -5.34 -11.08
CA ASN A 239 -13.37 -6.29 -11.95
C ASN A 239 -12.90 -7.72 -11.66
N GLU A 240 -13.66 -8.46 -10.85
CA GLU A 240 -13.33 -9.84 -10.43
C GLU A 240 -13.11 -10.77 -11.63
N ARG A 241 -14.02 -10.76 -12.62
CA ARG A 241 -13.92 -11.61 -13.82
C ARG A 241 -12.58 -11.47 -14.52
N TRP A 242 -12.11 -10.24 -14.72
CA TRP A 242 -10.82 -10.00 -15.40
C TRP A 242 -9.62 -10.22 -14.50
N PHE A 243 -9.74 -9.90 -13.20
CA PHE A 243 -8.67 -10.17 -12.25
C PHE A 243 -8.38 -11.67 -12.10
N LEU A 244 -9.41 -12.51 -12.07
CA LEU A 244 -9.26 -13.96 -11.97
C LEU A 244 -8.61 -14.55 -13.23
N GLN A 245 -9.06 -14.14 -14.42
CA GLN A 245 -8.45 -14.56 -15.69
C GLN A 245 -6.99 -14.11 -15.80
N TYR A 246 -6.72 -12.85 -15.45
CA TYR A 246 -5.37 -12.31 -15.37
C TYR A 246 -4.50 -13.10 -14.39
N SER A 247 -5.00 -13.35 -13.18
CA SER A 247 -4.25 -14.05 -12.13
C SER A 247 -3.91 -15.48 -12.52
N ALA A 248 -4.85 -16.21 -13.14
CA ALA A 248 -4.58 -17.54 -13.67
C ALA A 248 -3.47 -17.52 -14.74
N HIS A 249 -3.48 -16.54 -15.64
CA HIS A 249 -2.44 -16.39 -16.65
C HIS A 249 -1.09 -15.97 -16.03
N ARG A 250 -1.11 -15.06 -15.06
CA ARG A 250 0.05 -14.63 -14.29
C ARG A 250 0.72 -15.80 -13.57
N ASP A 251 -0.07 -16.70 -12.98
CA ASP A 251 0.47 -17.84 -12.25
C ASP A 251 1.15 -18.85 -13.20
N ALA A 252 0.64 -19.01 -14.42
CA ALA A 252 1.32 -19.77 -15.47
C ALA A 252 2.65 -19.10 -15.90
N PHE A 253 2.68 -17.77 -16.04
CA PHE A 253 3.93 -17.02 -16.30
C PHE A 253 4.92 -17.20 -15.15
N LYS A 254 4.47 -17.03 -13.90
CA LYS A 254 5.30 -17.16 -12.70
C LYS A 254 6.03 -18.51 -12.65
N GLN A 255 5.33 -19.60 -12.98
CA GLN A 255 5.91 -20.94 -13.05
C GLN A 255 6.96 -21.05 -14.17
N ARG A 256 6.67 -20.51 -15.36
CA ARG A 256 7.56 -20.58 -16.53
C ARG A 256 8.83 -19.73 -16.38
N PHE A 257 8.74 -18.56 -15.75
CA PHE A 257 9.84 -17.60 -15.63
C PHE A 257 10.71 -17.81 -14.38
N ASN A 258 10.24 -18.60 -13.39
CA ASN A 258 11.00 -19.08 -12.23
C ASN A 258 11.88 -18.01 -11.55
N GLY A 259 11.28 -16.86 -11.22
CA GLY A 259 11.96 -15.75 -10.54
C GLY A 259 12.52 -14.66 -11.48
N SER A 260 12.52 -14.89 -12.80
CA SER A 260 12.80 -13.82 -13.78
C SER A 260 11.62 -12.84 -13.86
N PRO A 261 11.83 -11.54 -14.13
CA PRO A 261 10.75 -10.59 -14.35
C PRO A 261 9.86 -11.01 -15.52
N TYR A 262 8.54 -10.91 -15.34
CA TYR A 262 7.56 -11.30 -16.35
C TYR A 262 6.31 -10.41 -16.35
N GLU A 263 6.15 -9.55 -15.35
CA GLU A 263 5.02 -8.66 -15.11
C GLU A 263 5.55 -7.24 -14.90
N GLU A 264 4.92 -6.26 -15.53
CA GLU A 264 5.22 -4.83 -15.37
C GLU A 264 3.95 -4.03 -15.09
N SER A 265 4.11 -2.91 -14.40
CA SER A 265 3.05 -1.89 -14.27
C SER A 265 3.24 -0.85 -15.37
N LEU A 266 2.33 -0.82 -16.35
CA LEU A 266 2.44 -0.01 -17.57
C LEU A 266 1.21 0.88 -17.79
N PHE A 267 1.40 1.98 -18.49
CA PHE A 267 0.37 2.98 -18.77
C PHE A 267 -0.34 2.74 -20.10
N HIS A 268 -1.63 3.05 -20.15
CA HIS A 268 -2.44 3.06 -21.37
C HIS A 268 -3.32 4.32 -21.41
N GLY A 269 -2.98 5.27 -22.28
CA GLY A 269 -3.80 6.47 -22.49
C GLY A 269 -5.00 6.17 -23.37
N CYS A 270 -6.18 6.65 -22.97
CA CYS A 270 -7.41 6.43 -23.70
C CYS A 270 -8.32 7.66 -23.68
N THR A 271 -9.37 7.66 -24.50
CA THR A 271 -10.39 8.70 -24.48
C THR A 271 -11.44 8.38 -23.42
N ASP A 272 -12.12 9.41 -22.91
CA ASP A 272 -13.21 9.29 -21.94
C ASP A 272 -14.29 8.29 -22.39
N VAL A 273 -14.66 8.31 -23.67
CA VAL A 273 -15.67 7.40 -24.25
C VAL A 273 -15.27 5.92 -24.23
N THR A 274 -13.98 5.60 -24.09
CA THR A 274 -13.48 4.21 -24.06
C THR A 274 -13.29 3.65 -22.66
N VAL A 275 -13.31 4.50 -21.63
CA VAL A 275 -13.02 4.13 -20.24
C VAL A 275 -13.93 3.00 -19.76
N ASP A 276 -15.25 3.15 -19.92
CA ASP A 276 -16.21 2.15 -19.44
C ASP A 276 -16.10 0.83 -20.22
N SER A 277 -15.76 0.88 -21.51
CA SER A 277 -15.52 -0.33 -22.30
C SER A 277 -14.30 -1.09 -21.79
N ILE A 278 -13.18 -0.40 -21.52
CA ILE A 278 -11.97 -1.03 -20.98
C ILE A 278 -12.22 -1.61 -19.58
N ILE A 279 -12.95 -0.90 -18.71
CA ILE A 279 -13.27 -1.42 -17.37
C ILE A 279 -14.17 -2.66 -17.43
N ASN A 280 -15.09 -2.71 -18.40
CA ASN A 280 -16.04 -3.80 -18.50
C ASN A 280 -15.48 -5.02 -19.25
N GLU A 281 -14.77 -4.81 -20.35
CA GLU A 281 -14.31 -5.83 -21.29
C GLU A 281 -12.79 -6.00 -21.35
N ASN A 282 -12.05 -5.30 -20.48
CA ASN A 282 -10.60 -5.26 -20.46
C ASN A 282 -9.98 -4.73 -21.77
N PHE A 283 -8.65 -4.81 -21.90
CA PHE A 283 -7.92 -4.41 -23.10
C PHE A 283 -8.14 -5.38 -24.26
N ASN A 284 -9.18 -5.15 -25.05
CA ASN A 284 -9.57 -6.02 -26.16
C ASN A 284 -8.76 -5.72 -27.44
N ARG A 285 -7.96 -6.69 -27.89
CA ARG A 285 -7.13 -6.57 -29.10
C ARG A 285 -7.92 -6.43 -30.40
N ALA A 286 -9.22 -6.73 -30.42
CA ALA A 286 -10.08 -6.50 -31.58
C ALA A 286 -10.15 -5.00 -31.95
N TYR A 287 -9.84 -4.10 -31.01
CA TYR A 287 -9.71 -2.67 -31.25
C TYR A 287 -8.27 -2.24 -31.63
N ALA A 288 -7.36 -3.17 -31.85
CA ALA A 288 -6.01 -2.87 -32.34
C ALA A 288 -6.08 -2.11 -33.67
N GLY A 289 -5.34 -1.02 -33.80
CA GLY A 289 -5.35 -0.15 -34.99
C GLY A 289 -5.91 1.24 -34.78
N VAL A 290 -6.70 1.49 -33.72
CA VAL A 290 -7.19 2.84 -33.40
C VAL A 290 -6.03 3.82 -33.18
N ASN A 291 -4.96 3.35 -32.54
CA ASN A 291 -3.79 4.15 -32.13
C ASN A 291 -2.50 3.74 -32.84
N GLY A 292 -2.61 2.95 -33.92
CA GLY A 292 -1.48 2.38 -34.67
C GLY A 292 -1.22 0.91 -34.36
N ILE A 293 -0.45 0.27 -35.26
CA ILE A 293 -0.07 -1.16 -35.18
C ILE A 293 1.43 -1.37 -35.41
N VAL A 294 2.27 -0.34 -35.21
CA VAL A 294 3.68 -0.34 -35.63
C VAL A 294 4.46 -1.57 -35.14
N TYR A 295 4.16 -2.04 -33.92
CA TYR A 295 4.84 -3.17 -33.28
C TYR A 295 3.97 -4.43 -33.19
N GLY A 296 2.81 -4.44 -33.85
CA GLY A 296 1.89 -5.58 -33.86
C GLY A 296 0.42 -5.20 -33.72
N LYS A 297 -0.46 -6.16 -34.00
CA LYS A 297 -1.91 -6.05 -33.90
C LYS A 297 -2.38 -6.59 -32.55
N GLY A 298 -2.08 -5.84 -31.50
CA GLY A 298 -2.41 -6.19 -30.11
C GLY A 298 -2.75 -4.96 -29.27
N SER A 299 -2.80 -5.15 -27.96
CA SER A 299 -3.06 -4.08 -26.99
C SER A 299 -1.74 -3.43 -26.58
N TYR A 300 -1.66 -2.09 -26.68
CA TYR A 300 -0.43 -1.32 -26.47
C TYR A 300 -0.38 -0.74 -25.06
N PHE A 301 0.80 -0.81 -24.45
CA PHE A 301 1.10 -0.25 -23.13
C PHE A 301 2.45 0.45 -23.16
N SER A 302 2.68 1.38 -22.24
CA SER A 302 3.96 2.06 -22.13
C SER A 302 4.51 2.19 -20.72
N ALA A 303 5.81 2.01 -20.56
CA ALA A 303 6.53 2.35 -19.34
C ALA A 303 6.61 3.87 -19.12
N SER A 304 6.35 4.68 -20.15
CA SER A 304 6.28 6.13 -20.06
C SER A 304 4.82 6.60 -20.05
N ALA A 305 4.39 7.19 -18.94
CA ALA A 305 3.09 7.83 -18.85
C ALA A 305 3.00 9.04 -19.79
N GLU A 306 4.10 9.78 -19.98
CA GLU A 306 4.19 10.83 -20.99
C GLU A 306 3.91 10.33 -22.42
N TYR A 307 4.42 9.14 -22.80
CA TYR A 307 4.08 8.56 -24.10
C TYR A 307 2.58 8.25 -24.17
N SER A 308 2.04 7.62 -23.13
CA SER A 308 0.61 7.34 -23.03
C SER A 308 -0.25 8.62 -23.04
N HIS A 309 0.26 9.75 -22.56
CA HIS A 309 -0.44 11.04 -22.58
C HIS A 309 -0.83 11.48 -23.99
N THR A 310 -0.04 11.13 -25.02
CA THR A 310 -0.37 11.51 -26.42
C THR A 310 -1.66 10.87 -26.92
N TYR A 311 -2.08 9.77 -26.29
CA TYR A 311 -3.31 9.03 -26.57
C TYR A 311 -4.46 9.37 -25.60
N ALA A 312 -4.15 9.90 -24.41
CA ALA A 312 -5.13 10.36 -23.42
C ALA A 312 -5.71 11.73 -23.81
N LYS A 313 -6.56 11.77 -24.86
CA LYS A 313 -7.16 13.03 -25.35
C LYS A 313 -8.04 13.68 -24.27
N SER A 314 -7.93 14.99 -24.15
CA SER A 314 -8.75 15.77 -23.22
C SER A 314 -10.21 15.80 -23.67
N ASN A 315 -11.14 15.56 -22.75
CA ASN A 315 -12.57 15.75 -22.98
C ASN A 315 -12.96 17.24 -22.93
N SER A 316 -14.26 17.54 -23.04
CA SER A 316 -14.81 18.90 -23.00
C SER A 316 -14.56 19.65 -21.67
N PHE A 317 -14.26 18.93 -20.59
CA PHE A 317 -13.91 19.50 -19.28
C PHE A 317 -12.40 19.67 -19.08
N GLY A 318 -11.60 19.36 -20.11
CA GLY A 318 -10.14 19.36 -20.06
C GLY A 318 -9.55 18.14 -19.35
N GLU A 319 -10.34 17.11 -19.05
CA GLU A 319 -9.88 15.92 -18.34
C GLU A 319 -9.33 14.86 -19.29
N ARG A 320 -8.27 14.20 -18.86
CA ARG A 320 -7.57 13.13 -19.56
C ARG A 320 -7.63 11.86 -18.75
N HIS A 321 -7.65 10.73 -19.45
CA HIS A 321 -7.88 9.40 -18.86
C HIS A 321 -6.71 8.49 -19.21
N MET A 322 -6.12 7.88 -18.18
CA MET A 322 -5.02 6.94 -18.35
C MET A 322 -5.16 5.79 -17.37
N PHE A 323 -5.07 4.57 -17.89
CA PHE A 323 -4.97 3.38 -17.05
C PHE A 323 -3.53 3.14 -16.65
N LEU A 324 -3.33 2.74 -15.39
CA LEU A 324 -2.17 1.99 -14.95
C LEU A 324 -2.59 0.52 -14.87
N ALA A 325 -1.94 -0.33 -15.65
CA ALA A 325 -2.30 -1.72 -15.83
C ALA A 325 -1.16 -2.65 -15.38
N LYS A 326 -1.53 -3.81 -14.84
CA LYS A 326 -0.61 -4.93 -14.67
C LYS A 326 -0.53 -5.69 -15.99
N VAL A 327 0.67 -5.87 -16.54
CA VAL A 327 0.88 -6.42 -17.88
C VAL A 327 1.92 -7.53 -17.84
N LEU A 328 1.54 -8.71 -18.31
CA LEU A 328 2.41 -9.89 -18.41
C LEU A 328 3.25 -9.80 -19.69
N ILE A 329 4.37 -9.07 -19.63
CA ILE A 329 5.24 -8.87 -20.79
C ILE A 329 6.05 -10.13 -21.14
N GLY A 330 6.39 -10.96 -20.16
CA GLY A 330 7.22 -12.15 -20.36
C GLY A 330 8.48 -11.88 -21.18
N LYS A 331 8.78 -12.75 -22.16
CA LYS A 331 9.90 -12.55 -23.08
C LYS A 331 9.44 -11.69 -24.26
N SER A 332 10.03 -10.50 -24.41
CA SER A 332 9.68 -9.55 -25.47
C SER A 332 10.66 -9.59 -26.66
N THR A 333 10.18 -9.22 -27.85
CA THR A 333 11.01 -9.02 -29.06
C THR A 333 10.56 -7.79 -29.85
N ILE A 334 11.39 -7.30 -30.76
CA ILE A 334 11.02 -6.17 -31.61
C ILE A 334 9.81 -6.54 -32.49
N GLY A 335 8.76 -5.75 -32.37
CA GLY A 335 7.51 -5.96 -33.09
C GLY A 335 7.53 -5.43 -34.53
N ASN A 336 6.57 -5.86 -35.34
CA ASN A 336 6.30 -5.26 -36.64
C ASN A 336 4.80 -5.25 -36.98
N PRO A 337 4.35 -4.45 -37.96
CA PRO A 337 2.92 -4.22 -38.20
C PRO A 337 2.11 -5.41 -38.70
N SER A 338 2.78 -6.44 -39.20
CA SER A 338 2.11 -7.65 -39.70
C SER A 338 1.76 -8.65 -38.58
N MET A 339 2.41 -8.55 -37.42
CA MET A 339 2.29 -9.53 -36.34
C MET A 339 0.88 -9.52 -35.71
N LYS A 340 0.19 -10.66 -35.77
CA LYS A 340 -1.09 -10.90 -35.07
C LYS A 340 -0.93 -11.67 -33.76
N VAL A 341 0.23 -12.27 -33.57
CA VAL A 341 0.69 -13.04 -32.41
C VAL A 341 2.19 -12.76 -32.25
N PRO A 342 2.79 -12.92 -31.05
CA PRO A 342 4.23 -12.79 -30.91
C PRO A 342 4.95 -13.91 -31.68
N PRO A 343 6.20 -13.70 -32.13
CA PRO A 343 7.02 -14.76 -32.73
C PRO A 343 7.21 -15.94 -31.77
N ALA A 344 7.49 -17.13 -32.32
CA ALA A 344 7.68 -18.33 -31.51
C ALA A 344 8.74 -18.12 -30.41
N GLY A 345 8.39 -18.48 -29.18
CA GLY A 345 9.25 -18.31 -28.01
C GLY A 345 9.22 -16.92 -27.36
N TYR A 346 8.33 -16.03 -27.79
CA TYR A 346 8.07 -14.72 -27.19
C TYR A 346 6.62 -14.59 -26.74
N ASP A 347 6.37 -13.71 -25.77
CA ASP A 347 5.06 -13.49 -25.16
C ASP A 347 4.48 -12.12 -25.52
N SER A 348 5.34 -11.17 -25.85
CA SER A 348 4.98 -9.80 -26.23
C SER A 348 5.93 -9.27 -27.29
N THR A 349 5.57 -8.16 -27.90
CA THR A 349 6.48 -7.38 -28.72
C THR A 349 6.72 -6.00 -28.12
N THR A 350 7.80 -5.34 -28.53
CA THR A 350 8.23 -4.05 -28.01
C THR A 350 8.84 -3.19 -29.12
N ASP A 351 8.99 -1.89 -28.84
CA ASP A 351 9.84 -0.97 -29.59
C ASP A 351 11.33 -1.04 -29.16
N GLY A 352 11.64 -1.88 -28.17
CA GLY A 352 12.97 -1.97 -27.56
C GLY A 352 13.26 -0.86 -26.56
N LYS A 353 12.26 -0.05 -26.20
CA LYS A 353 12.35 1.05 -25.25
C LYS A 353 11.17 1.02 -24.28
N ASN A 354 10.09 1.73 -24.60
CA ASN A 354 9.03 2.04 -23.65
C ASN A 354 7.70 1.41 -24.02
N ILE A 355 7.55 0.78 -25.19
CA ILE A 355 6.26 0.27 -25.68
C ILE A 355 6.25 -1.25 -25.58
N PHE A 356 5.15 -1.80 -25.11
CA PHE A 356 4.89 -3.24 -25.07
C PHE A 356 3.53 -3.54 -25.69
N VAL A 357 3.45 -4.60 -26.48
CA VAL A 357 2.23 -5.06 -27.14
C VAL A 357 1.91 -6.48 -26.69
N THR A 358 0.70 -6.66 -26.16
CA THR A 358 0.19 -7.98 -25.76
C THR A 358 -0.83 -8.50 -26.76
N TYR A 359 -0.97 -9.82 -26.83
CA TYR A 359 -1.78 -10.50 -27.86
C TYR A 359 -2.88 -11.40 -27.27
N HIS A 360 -3.01 -11.44 -25.95
CA HIS A 360 -4.01 -12.22 -25.24
C HIS A 360 -4.79 -11.32 -24.26
N ASP A 361 -6.11 -11.47 -24.19
CA ASP A 361 -6.99 -10.54 -23.47
C ASP A 361 -6.80 -10.62 -21.94
N ALA A 362 -6.33 -11.76 -21.42
CA ALA A 362 -5.96 -11.95 -20.02
C ALA A 362 -4.49 -11.59 -19.71
N GLN A 363 -3.73 -11.05 -20.68
CA GLN A 363 -2.31 -10.70 -20.48
C GLN A 363 -2.14 -9.32 -19.82
N ALA A 364 -3.22 -8.57 -19.65
CA ALA A 364 -3.21 -7.31 -18.94
C ALA A 364 -4.45 -7.19 -18.03
N TYR A 365 -4.34 -6.42 -16.96
CA TYR A 365 -5.43 -6.07 -16.07
C TYR A 365 -5.38 -4.57 -15.78
N ALA A 366 -6.47 -3.85 -16.09
CA ALA A 366 -6.61 -2.45 -15.71
C ALA A 366 -6.72 -2.36 -14.19
N GLU A 367 -5.70 -1.86 -13.51
CA GLU A 367 -5.63 -1.84 -12.04
C GLU A 367 -6.11 -0.51 -11.47
N TYR A 368 -5.72 0.59 -12.12
CA TYR A 368 -6.13 1.94 -11.75
C TYR A 368 -6.51 2.79 -12.96
N LEU A 369 -7.48 3.69 -12.79
CA LEU A 369 -7.76 4.79 -13.69
C LEU A 369 -7.30 6.10 -13.05
N ILE A 370 -6.42 6.83 -13.72
CA ILE A 370 -5.93 8.14 -13.34
C ILE A 370 -6.63 9.18 -14.22
N VAL A 371 -7.34 10.13 -13.59
CA VAL A 371 -8.00 11.25 -14.25
C VAL A 371 -7.30 12.55 -13.84
N TYR A 372 -6.80 13.29 -14.83
CA TYR A 372 -5.97 14.48 -14.62
C TYR A 372 -6.23 15.55 -15.69
N LYS A 373 -5.71 16.76 -15.49
CA LYS A 373 -5.83 17.89 -16.43
C LYS A 373 -4.47 18.38 -16.91
#